data_AF-A0A520K8V6-F1
#
_entry.id   AF-A0A520K8V6-F1
#
_cell.length_a   1.000
_cell.length_b   1.000
_cell.length_c   1.000
_cell.angle_alpha   90.00
_cell.angle_beta   90.00
_cell.angle_gamma   90.00
#
_symmetry.space_group_name_H-M   'P 1'
#
loop_
_entity.id
_entity.type
_entity.pdbx_description
1 polymer ?
#
loop_
_entity_poly.entity_id
_entity_poly.type
_entity_poly.pdbx_seq_one_letter_code
_entity_poly.pdbx_strand_id
1 'polypeptide(L)'
;MPLVVVIDASALESILTNMPSFWEGIKRGGTKVVIGKPRLVKQYSKRINDMRRNGVLERGSHVLRHLMSLALWVGDKNYDKSRHGFRCREKIPRKDIHLFVAAKEAALRENIKECLILSLDSSVIRVEQCENGRNVRIIVKEQL
;
A
#
# COMPACT_ATOMS: atom_id res chain seq x y z
N MET A 1 -2.42 -6.15 -17.28
CA MET A 1 -1.26 -6.77 -16.58
C MET A 1 -1.54 -6.77 -15.09
N PRO A 2 -1.18 -7.83 -14.35
CA PRO A 2 -1.34 -7.88 -12.92
C PRO A 2 -0.41 -6.86 -12.23
N LEU A 3 -0.97 -6.06 -11.33
CA LEU A 3 -0.25 -5.00 -10.59
C LEU A 3 -0.43 -5.19 -9.08
N VAL A 4 0.65 -5.04 -8.31
CA VAL A 4 0.59 -4.94 -6.85
C VAL A 4 0.51 -3.48 -6.44
N VAL A 5 -0.48 -3.13 -5.62
CA VAL A 5 -0.65 -1.79 -5.08
C VAL A 5 -0.65 -1.85 -3.55
N VAL A 6 0.31 -1.14 -2.95
CA VAL A 6 0.34 -0.87 -1.51
C VAL A 6 -0.34 0.46 -1.27
N ILE A 7 -1.37 0.46 -0.42
CA ILE A 7 -2.08 1.68 -0.04
C ILE A 7 -1.54 2.12 1.32
N ASP A 8 -0.92 3.29 1.40
CA ASP A 8 -0.58 3.92 2.68
C ASP A 8 -1.87 4.37 3.41
N ALA A 9 -1.86 4.36 4.74
CA ALA A 9 -2.99 4.78 5.57
C ALA A 9 -3.40 6.23 5.29
N SER A 10 -2.44 7.08 4.93
CA SER A 10 -2.69 8.48 4.55
C SER A 10 -3.58 8.60 3.30
N ALA A 11 -3.44 7.70 2.33
CA ALA A 11 -4.16 7.72 1.06
C ALA A 11 -5.47 6.94 1.07
N LEU A 12 -5.75 6.17 2.13
CA LEU A 12 -6.90 5.27 2.20
C LEU A 12 -8.23 5.99 1.92
N GLU A 13 -8.45 7.14 2.56
CA GLU A 13 -9.69 7.89 2.42
C GLU A 13 -9.90 8.40 0.99
N SER A 14 -8.87 9.04 0.40
CA SER A 14 -8.94 9.54 -0.97
C SER A 14 -9.22 8.40 -1.97
N ILE A 15 -8.55 7.25 -1.83
CA ILE A 15 -8.78 6.10 -2.72
C ILE A 15 -10.21 5.56 -2.58
N LEU A 16 -10.75 5.53 -1.36
CA LEU A 16 -12.12 5.08 -1.09
C LEU A 16 -13.18 6.02 -1.67
N THR A 17 -12.92 7.33 -1.71
CA THR A 17 -13.90 8.31 -2.18
C THR A 17 -13.76 8.68 -3.66
N ASN A 18 -12.54 8.68 -4.20
CA ASN A 18 -12.24 9.39 -5.45
C ASN A 18 -11.82 8.47 -6.61
N MET A 19 -11.64 7.15 -6.41
CA MET A 19 -11.15 6.25 -7.47
C MET A 19 -12.09 5.07 -7.84
N PRO A 20 -13.21 5.32 -8.53
CA PRO A 20 -14.10 4.25 -9.02
C PRO A 20 -13.39 3.21 -9.90
N SER A 21 -12.48 3.66 -10.78
CA SER A 21 -11.76 2.80 -11.73
C SER A 21 -10.74 1.88 -11.05
N PHE A 22 -10.15 2.30 -9.94
CA PHE A 22 -9.26 1.46 -9.12
C PHE A 22 -10.02 0.25 -8.55
N TRP A 23 -11.26 0.47 -8.11
CA TRP A 23 -12.13 -0.59 -7.62
C TRP A 23 -12.52 -1.60 -8.69
N GLU A 24 -12.73 -1.14 -9.92
CA GLU A 24 -12.98 -2.05 -11.04
C GLU A 24 -11.77 -2.94 -11.33
N GLY A 25 -10.55 -2.39 -11.28
CA GLY A 25 -9.32 -3.16 -11.48
C GLY A 25 -9.13 -4.27 -10.43
N ILE A 26 -9.48 -3.98 -9.18
CA ILE A 26 -9.48 -4.96 -8.08
C ILE A 26 -10.54 -6.04 -8.32
N LYS A 27 -11.77 -5.66 -8.63
CA LYS A 27 -12.89 -6.60 -8.87
C LYS A 27 -12.62 -7.54 -10.04
N ARG A 28 -11.95 -7.05 -11.09
CA ARG A 28 -11.54 -7.85 -12.26
C ARG A 28 -10.33 -8.76 -11.99
N GLY A 29 -9.77 -8.73 -10.78
CA GLY A 29 -8.65 -9.57 -10.36
C GLY A 29 -7.27 -9.16 -10.92
N GLY A 30 -7.22 -8.08 -11.70
CA GLY A 30 -5.98 -7.55 -12.30
C GLY A 30 -5.14 -6.71 -11.35
N THR A 31 -5.69 -6.30 -10.20
CA THR A 31 -4.97 -5.52 -9.19
C THR A 31 -4.98 -6.25 -7.85
N LYS A 32 -3.80 -6.51 -7.30
CA LYS A 32 -3.61 -7.07 -5.96
C LYS A 32 -3.34 -5.93 -5.00
N VAL A 33 -4.15 -5.83 -3.93
CA VAL A 33 -3.96 -4.78 -2.92
C VAL A 33 -3.22 -5.34 -1.72
N VAL A 34 -2.32 -4.54 -1.18
CA VAL A 34 -1.52 -4.84 0.00
C VAL A 34 -1.75 -3.71 1.00
N ILE A 35 -1.98 -4.09 2.25
CA ILE A 35 -2.05 -3.16 3.37
C ILE A 35 -0.83 -3.44 4.24
N GLY A 36 0.02 -2.42 4.43
CA GLY A 36 1.26 -2.57 5.19
C GLY A 36 0.99 -2.69 6.70
N LYS A 37 1.44 -3.77 7.34
CA LYS A 37 1.63 -4.01 8.80
C LYS A 37 0.47 -3.92 9.84
N PRO A 38 0.56 -4.69 10.96
CA PRO A 38 -0.30 -4.63 12.16
C PRO A 38 -0.19 -3.36 13.02
N ARG A 39 0.99 -2.72 13.12
CA ARG A 39 1.09 -1.41 13.81
C ARG A 39 0.28 -0.33 13.07
N LEU A 40 0.14 -0.49 11.77
CA LEU A 40 -0.78 0.32 11.00
C LEU A 40 -2.21 -0.19 11.09
N VAL A 41 -2.52 -1.45 11.42
CA VAL A 41 -3.93 -1.83 11.72
C VAL A 41 -4.51 -0.87 12.75
N LYS A 42 -3.74 -0.43 13.76
CA LYS A 42 -4.19 0.65 14.66
C LYS A 42 -4.37 2.02 13.96
N GLN A 43 -3.50 2.38 13.01
CA GLN A 43 -3.60 3.64 12.25
C GLN A 43 -4.74 3.62 11.23
N TYR A 44 -4.89 2.54 10.45
CA TYR A 44 -6.06 2.24 9.62
C TYR A 44 -7.30 2.22 10.49
N SER A 45 -7.35 1.48 11.60
CA SER A 45 -8.51 1.47 12.50
C SER A 45 -8.84 2.86 13.03
N LYS A 46 -7.83 3.68 13.39
CA LYS A 46 -8.05 5.07 13.77
C LYS A 46 -8.64 5.88 12.61
N ARG A 47 -8.04 5.80 11.42
CA ARG A 47 -8.51 6.53 10.23
C ARG A 47 -9.91 6.11 9.80
N ILE A 48 -10.20 4.81 9.87
CA ILE A 48 -11.51 4.20 9.67
C ILE A 48 -12.50 4.76 10.70
N ASN A 49 -12.13 4.82 11.99
CA ASN A 49 -12.98 5.39 13.02
C ASN A 49 -13.24 6.89 12.80
N ASP A 50 -12.23 7.66 12.38
CA ASP A 50 -12.36 9.08 12.05
C ASP A 50 -13.29 9.27 10.84
N MET A 51 -13.11 8.49 9.77
CA MET A 51 -14.02 8.47 8.62
C MET A 51 -15.46 8.06 8.99
N ARG A 52 -15.64 7.15 9.96
CA ARG A 52 -16.97 6.76 10.45
C ARG A 52 -17.63 7.91 11.20
N ARG A 53 -16.89 8.62 12.05
CA ARG A 53 -17.38 9.82 12.75
C ARG A 53 -17.76 10.94 11.79
N ASN A 54 -17.04 11.06 10.66
CA ASN A 54 -17.27 12.08 9.65
C ASN A 54 -18.29 11.67 8.56
N GLY A 55 -18.98 10.54 8.70
CA GLY A 55 -19.99 10.07 7.72
C GLY A 55 -19.43 9.59 6.37
N VAL A 56 -18.11 9.56 6.20
CA VAL A 56 -17.43 9.07 4.98
C VAL A 56 -17.55 7.55 4.87
N LEU A 57 -17.57 6.87 6.02
CA LEU A 57 -17.58 5.41 6.06
C LEU A 57 -18.92 4.79 5.66
N GLU A 58 -20.05 5.49 5.76
CA GLU A 58 -21.33 4.94 5.28
C GLU A 58 -21.31 4.70 3.77
N ARG A 59 -20.66 5.60 3.02
CA ARG A 59 -20.46 5.47 1.57
C ARG A 59 -19.33 4.49 1.19
N GLY A 60 -18.29 4.35 2.01
CA GLY A 60 -17.10 3.53 1.72
C GLY A 60 -16.96 2.19 2.47
N SER A 61 -17.87 1.85 3.40
CA SER A 61 -17.73 0.70 4.31
C SER A 61 -17.66 -0.66 3.59
N HIS A 62 -18.45 -0.83 2.55
CA HIS A 62 -18.48 -2.05 1.74
C HIS A 62 -17.17 -2.24 0.97
N VAL A 63 -16.61 -1.14 0.44
CA VAL A 63 -15.33 -1.12 -0.27
C VAL A 63 -14.18 -1.44 0.67
N LEU A 64 -14.16 -0.84 1.87
CA LEU A 64 -13.14 -1.09 2.88
C LEU A 64 -13.16 -2.54 3.39
N ARG A 65 -14.35 -3.11 3.63
CA ARG A 65 -14.50 -4.52 4.02
C ARG A 65 -14.00 -5.44 2.92
N HIS A 66 -14.33 -5.13 1.67
CA HIS A 66 -13.87 -5.87 0.50
C HIS A 66 -12.35 -5.77 0.32
N LEU A 67 -11.77 -4.57 0.45
CA LEU A 67 -10.33 -4.33 0.50
C LEU A 67 -9.64 -5.23 1.51
N MET A 68 -10.12 -5.22 2.75
CA MET A 68 -9.53 -6.01 3.82
C MET A 68 -9.63 -7.53 3.55
N SER A 69 -10.70 -7.98 2.87
CA SER A 69 -10.85 -9.38 2.46
C SER A 69 -9.90 -9.78 1.32
N LEU A 70 -9.50 -8.83 0.48
CA LEU A 70 -8.62 -9.04 -0.67
C LEU A 70 -7.15 -8.68 -0.39
N ALA A 71 -6.89 -8.03 0.74
CA ALA A 71 -5.57 -7.52 1.09
C ALA A 71 -4.59 -8.68 1.30
N LEU A 72 -3.48 -8.64 0.58
CA LEU A 72 -2.32 -9.46 0.86
C LEU A 72 -1.65 -8.95 2.14
N TRP A 73 -1.75 -9.74 3.20
CA TRP A 73 -1.10 -9.44 4.48
C TRP A 73 0.36 -9.89 4.44
N VAL A 74 1.28 -8.94 4.62
CA VAL A 74 2.71 -9.21 4.74
C VAL A 74 3.06 -9.31 6.23
N GLY A 75 3.54 -10.48 6.65
CA GLY A 75 3.80 -10.79 8.06
C GLY A 75 5.00 -10.05 8.66
N ASP A 76 4.96 -9.84 9.98
CA ASP A 76 5.94 -9.03 10.72
C ASP A 76 7.39 -9.52 10.62
N LYS A 77 7.56 -10.83 10.49
CA LYS A 77 8.86 -11.50 10.31
C LYS A 77 9.57 -11.11 9.01
N ASN A 78 8.85 -10.56 8.03
CA ASN A 78 9.39 -10.18 6.74
C ASN A 78 9.91 -8.73 6.71
N TYR A 79 9.95 -7.99 7.83
CA TYR A 79 10.41 -6.59 7.88
C TYR A 79 11.85 -6.40 8.36
N ASP A 80 12.69 -7.43 8.25
CA ASP A 80 14.12 -7.32 8.57
C ASP A 80 14.82 -6.43 7.53
N LYS A 81 14.98 -5.15 7.88
CA LYS A 81 15.55 -4.08 7.05
C LYS A 81 16.89 -4.47 6.38
N SER A 82 17.68 -5.34 7.00
CA SER A 82 18.98 -5.78 6.47
C SER A 82 18.88 -6.67 5.22
N ARG A 83 17.71 -7.28 4.96
CA ARG A 83 17.54 -8.35 3.95
C ARG A 83 16.86 -7.92 2.65
N HIS A 84 16.45 -6.66 2.51
CA HIS A 84 15.62 -6.24 1.37
C HIS A 84 16.38 -5.60 0.21
N GLY A 85 17.64 -5.22 0.39
CA GLY A 85 18.53 -4.80 -0.69
C GLY A 85 17.99 -3.64 -1.55
N PHE A 86 17.27 -2.69 -0.93
CA PHE A 86 16.74 -1.52 -1.63
C PHE A 86 17.88 -0.59 -2.05
N ARG A 87 17.97 -0.26 -3.33
CA ARG A 87 18.95 0.71 -3.85
C ARG A 87 18.70 2.13 -3.32
N CYS A 88 17.44 2.46 -3.02
CA CYS A 88 17.03 3.76 -2.51
C CYS A 88 17.00 3.85 -0.97
N ARG A 89 17.64 2.92 -0.23
CA ARG A 89 17.50 2.77 1.24
C ARG A 89 17.64 4.07 2.05
N GLU A 90 18.47 4.99 1.58
CA GLU A 90 18.77 6.26 2.25
C GLU A 90 17.66 7.29 2.07
N LYS A 91 16.86 7.17 0.99
CA LYS A 91 15.71 8.02 0.72
C LYS A 91 14.45 7.55 1.44
N ILE A 92 14.34 6.26 1.74
CA ILE A 92 13.16 5.69 2.41
C ILE A 92 13.07 6.21 3.85
N PRO A 93 11.97 6.87 4.25
CA PRO A 93 11.79 7.28 5.63
C PRO A 93 11.82 6.07 6.58
N ARG A 94 12.54 6.18 7.70
CA ARG A 94 12.72 5.07 8.66
C ARG A 94 11.40 4.49 9.19
N LYS A 95 10.38 5.34 9.32
CA LYS A 95 9.03 4.99 9.77
C LYS A 95 8.24 4.22 8.69
N ASP A 96 8.54 4.45 7.41
CA ASP A 96 7.75 3.99 6.25
C ASP A 96 8.37 2.84 5.46
N ILE A 97 9.51 2.30 5.91
CA ILE A 97 10.15 1.14 5.26
C ILE A 97 9.22 -0.06 5.07
N HIS A 98 8.18 -0.15 5.91
CA HIS A 98 7.22 -1.23 5.87
C HIS A 98 6.36 -1.18 4.60
N LEU A 99 6.12 0.00 4.01
CA LEU A 99 5.43 0.13 2.73
C LEU A 99 6.25 -0.50 1.60
N PHE A 100 7.54 -0.20 1.54
CA PHE A 100 8.48 -0.71 0.54
C PHE A 100 8.71 -2.21 0.69
N VAL A 101 8.88 -2.68 1.92
CA VAL A 101 8.96 -4.12 2.20
C VAL A 101 7.68 -4.82 1.79
N ALA A 102 6.50 -4.28 2.15
CA ALA A 102 5.23 -4.89 1.78
C ALA A 102 5.07 -4.97 0.26
N ALA A 103 5.43 -3.91 -0.47
CA ALA A 103 5.39 -3.87 -1.93
C ALA A 103 6.30 -4.94 -2.54
N LYS A 104 7.55 -5.04 -2.07
CA LYS A 104 8.52 -6.06 -2.48
C LYS A 104 8.00 -7.48 -2.24
N GLU A 105 7.58 -7.79 -1.02
CA GLU A 105 7.21 -9.16 -0.65
C GLU A 105 5.94 -9.62 -1.38
N ALA A 106 4.98 -8.71 -1.56
CA ALA A 106 3.80 -9.00 -2.37
C ALA A 106 4.13 -9.16 -3.85
N ALA A 107 4.98 -8.31 -4.42
CA ALA A 107 5.44 -8.45 -5.80
C ALA A 107 6.15 -9.80 -6.03
N LEU A 108 7.02 -10.22 -5.10
CA LEU A 108 7.69 -11.52 -5.18
C LEU A 108 6.72 -12.69 -5.06
N ARG A 109 5.73 -12.62 -4.16
CA ARG A 109 4.70 -13.66 -3.97
C ARG A 109 3.84 -13.84 -5.22
N GLU A 110 3.52 -12.74 -5.90
CA GLU A 110 2.65 -12.74 -7.08
C GLU A 110 3.45 -12.85 -8.40
N ASN A 111 4.78 -13.03 -8.33
CA ASN A 111 5.69 -13.06 -9.47
C ASN A 111 5.57 -11.83 -10.40
N ILE A 112 5.46 -10.65 -9.79
CA ILE A 112 5.33 -9.35 -10.46
C ILE A 112 6.63 -8.55 -10.30
N LYS A 113 7.04 -7.84 -11.35
CA LYS A 113 8.26 -7.02 -11.36
C LYS A 113 8.04 -5.55 -11.04
N GLU A 114 6.79 -5.10 -10.99
CA GLU A 114 6.43 -3.72 -10.70
C GLU A 114 5.30 -3.61 -9.68
N CYS A 115 5.51 -2.76 -8.67
CA CYS A 115 4.51 -2.45 -7.67
C CYS A 115 4.40 -0.95 -7.45
N LEU A 116 3.20 -0.53 -7.05
CA LEU A 116 2.86 0.86 -6.79
C LEU A 116 2.68 1.07 -5.28
N ILE A 117 3.22 2.14 -4.73
CA ILE A 117 2.86 2.66 -3.42
C ILE A 117 2.05 3.93 -3.64
N LEU A 118 0.85 3.96 -3.08
CA LEU A 118 -0.03 5.12 -3.07
C LEU A 118 0.02 5.78 -1.70
N SER A 119 0.44 7.05 -1.65
CA SER A 119 0.59 7.79 -0.39
C SER A 119 0.27 9.27 -0.59
N LEU A 120 -0.17 9.92 0.50
CA LEU A 120 -0.26 11.38 0.62
C LEU A 120 0.85 11.94 1.53
N ASP A 121 1.73 11.09 2.07
CA ASP A 121 2.87 11.53 2.88
C ASP A 121 4.00 12.00 1.95
N SER A 122 4.28 13.31 1.98
CA SER A 122 5.33 13.93 1.16
C SER A 122 6.72 13.31 1.37
N SER A 123 7.00 12.75 2.55
CA SER A 123 8.27 12.06 2.81
C SER A 123 8.37 10.72 2.10
N VAL A 124 7.25 10.03 1.90
CA VAL A 124 7.17 8.79 1.12
C VAL A 124 7.22 9.11 -0.38
N ILE A 125 6.45 10.12 -0.83
CA ILE A 125 6.37 10.55 -2.23
C ILE A 125 7.75 10.93 -2.79
N ARG A 126 8.60 11.60 -2.01
CA ARG A 126 9.98 11.99 -2.41
C ARG A 126 10.90 10.83 -2.80
N VAL A 127 10.54 9.59 -2.49
CA VAL A 127 11.33 8.43 -2.92
C VAL A 127 11.18 8.21 -4.43
N GLU A 128 10.05 8.60 -5.04
CA GLU A 128 9.66 8.49 -6.46
C GLU A 128 9.67 7.05 -7.01
N GLN A 129 10.83 6.41 -6.95
CA GLN A 129 11.05 5.03 -7.37
C GLN A 129 12.15 4.35 -6.57
N CYS A 130 12.04 3.04 -6.43
CA CYS A 130 13.05 2.20 -5.81
C CYS A 130 13.14 0.85 -6.49
N GLU A 131 14.35 0.32 -6.63
CA GLU A 131 14.56 -1.06 -7.05
C GLU A 131 15.22 -1.86 -5.92
N ASN A 132 14.95 -3.16 -5.85
CA ASN A 132 15.65 -4.06 -4.95
C ASN A 132 16.65 -4.96 -5.69
N GLY A 133 17.48 -5.70 -4.95
CA GLY A 133 18.41 -6.69 -5.51
C GLY A 133 17.79 -7.89 -6.24
N ARG A 134 16.45 -7.96 -6.35
CA ARG A 134 15.69 -8.97 -7.12
C ARG A 134 14.95 -8.37 -8.32
N ASN A 135 15.30 -7.15 -8.71
CA ASN A 135 14.74 -6.39 -9.84
C ASN A 135 13.22 -6.15 -9.72
N VAL A 136 12.71 -5.98 -8.50
CA VAL A 136 11.35 -5.46 -8.26
C VAL A 136 11.43 -3.94 -8.25
N ARG A 137 10.70 -3.30 -9.17
CA ARG A 137 10.54 -1.86 -9.28
C ARG A 137 9.35 -1.41 -8.45
N ILE A 138 9.60 -0.55 -7.47
CA ILE A 138 8.60 0.11 -6.63
C ILE A 138 8.46 1.53 -7.12
N ILE A 139 7.27 1.91 -7.55
CA ILE A 139 6.95 3.29 -7.96
C ILE A 139 6.08 3.90 -6.87
N VAL A 140 6.43 5.10 -6.41
CA VAL A 140 5.63 5.85 -5.44
C VAL A 140 4.86 6.91 -6.21
N LYS A 141 3.55 7.00 -5.98
CA LYS A 141 2.71 8.05 -6.55
C LYS A 141 1.93 8.76 -5.46
N GLU A 142 1.91 10.08 -5.58
CA GLU A 142 0.92 10.90 -4.92
C GLU A 142 -0.47 10.52 -5.43
N GLN A 143 -1.43 10.43 -4.52
CA GLN A 143 -2.83 10.30 -4.87
C GLN A 143 -3.46 11.69 -4.92
N LEU A 144 -4.13 12.00 -6.03
CA LEU A 144 -5.00 13.17 -6.16
C LEU A 144 -6.45 12.70 -6.03
#